data_AF-A0A847K2S4-F1
#
_entry.id   AF-A0A847K2S4-F1
#
_cell.length_a   1.000
_cell.length_b   1.000
_cell.length_c   1.000
_cell.angle_alpha   90.00
_cell.angle_beta   90.00
_cell.angle_gamma   90.00
#
_symmetry.space_group_name_H-M   'P 1'
#
loop_
_entity.id
_entity.type
_entity.pdbx_description
1 polymer ?
#
loop_
_entity_poly.entity_id
_entity_poly.type
_entity_poly.pdbx_seq_one_letter_code
_entity_poly.pdbx_strand_id
1 'polypeptide(L)'
;MKTKPQATHVVLTALSILLTAGCDDRQVSSSQSTSTQSVNAKEGPALKELEAKVGIAFPTNTVLVNSTDGGGRDASYGFYAWAVFSPSPITMPPMKAVGVKDYLNLPLEDTVKSVQGMMGKRKISQAQSAFTSEWETNGYTFRGTLVRSPQGDHLLIEQFRKK
;
A
#
# COMPACT_ATOMS: atom_id res chain seq x y z
N MET A 1 -27.66 -45.65 52.16
CA MET A 1 -27.11 -44.29 52.05
C MET A 1 -27.90 -43.57 50.96
N LYS A 2 -28.91 -42.78 51.36
CA LYS A 2 -28.96 -41.30 51.30
C LYS A 2 -29.15 -40.71 49.89
N THR A 3 -30.42 -40.64 49.48
CA THR A 3 -31.19 -39.47 48.98
C THR A 3 -30.52 -38.37 48.14
N LYS A 4 -31.12 -38.12 46.96
CA LYS A 4 -31.18 -36.85 46.19
C LYS A 4 -31.73 -35.70 47.05
N PRO A 5 -31.38 -34.42 46.79
CA PRO A 5 -32.28 -33.46 46.09
C PRO A 5 -31.53 -32.46 45.14
N GLN A 6 -32.10 -32.00 44.01
CA GLN A 6 -33.03 -30.85 43.80
C GLN A 6 -32.29 -29.49 43.83
N ALA A 7 -32.02 -28.82 42.70
CA ALA A 7 -32.88 -28.02 41.80
C ALA A 7 -33.23 -26.63 42.33
N THR A 8 -32.93 -25.60 41.53
CA THR A 8 -33.66 -24.32 41.39
C THR A 8 -33.06 -23.58 40.18
N HIS A 9 -33.78 -23.37 39.07
CA HIS A 9 -34.76 -22.28 38.81
C HIS A 9 -34.06 -20.90 38.87
N VAL A 10 -34.25 -19.93 37.97
CA VAL A 10 -35.45 -19.48 37.23
C VAL A 10 -34.99 -18.34 36.29
N VAL A 11 -35.46 -18.27 35.01
CA VAL A 11 -36.44 -17.25 34.48
C VAL A 11 -35.78 -15.88 34.18
N LEU A 12 -36.12 -15.05 33.18
CA LEU A 12 -37.26 -14.91 32.28
C LEU A 12 -36.83 -14.06 31.06
N THR A 13 -37.62 -14.18 30.01
CA THR A 13 -37.75 -13.33 28.81
C THR A 13 -37.84 -11.81 29.04
N ALA A 14 -37.43 -11.03 28.03
CA ALA A 14 -38.18 -9.83 27.63
C ALA A 14 -37.95 -9.47 26.15
N LEU A 15 -39.07 -9.36 25.44
CA LEU A 15 -39.27 -8.85 24.08
C LEU A 15 -39.50 -7.33 24.18
N SER A 16 -38.84 -6.53 23.34
CA SER A 16 -39.22 -5.13 23.12
C SER A 16 -39.04 -4.76 21.65
N ILE A 17 -40.17 -4.66 20.94
CA ILE A 17 -40.30 -3.96 19.66
C ILE A 17 -40.62 -2.49 20.01
N LEU A 18 -39.84 -1.55 19.49
CA LEU A 18 -40.19 -0.14 19.47
C LEU A 18 -40.02 0.39 18.04
N LEU A 19 -41.17 0.70 17.41
CA LEU A 19 -41.29 1.56 16.25
C LEU A 19 -41.36 3.00 16.76
N THR A 20 -40.41 3.84 16.34
CA THR A 20 -40.51 5.30 16.47
C THR A 20 -40.28 5.91 15.11
N ALA A 21 -41.30 6.56 14.57
CA ALA A 21 -41.15 7.53 13.48
C ALA A 21 -40.60 8.83 14.06
N GLY A 22 -39.57 9.39 13.43
CA GLY A 22 -38.98 10.68 13.78
C GLY A 22 -37.94 11.09 12.74
N CYS A 23 -38.10 12.26 12.15
CA CYS A 23 -37.18 12.83 11.18
C CYS A 23 -35.93 13.43 11.85
N ASP A 24 -34.84 13.36 11.08
CA ASP A 24 -33.65 14.24 11.04
C ASP A 24 -32.35 13.94 11.82
N ASP A 25 -31.28 14.08 11.03
CA ASP A 25 -29.83 14.27 11.19
C ASP A 25 -28.87 13.32 11.93
N ARG A 26 -27.81 12.96 11.17
CA ARG A 26 -26.39 12.69 11.49
C ARG A 26 -25.95 11.53 12.42
N GLN A 27 -25.21 10.62 11.78
CA GLN A 27 -23.83 10.16 12.05
C GLN A 27 -23.64 8.63 12.01
N VAL A 28 -22.68 8.24 11.15
CA VAL A 28 -21.69 7.18 11.34
C VAL A 28 -22.25 5.79 11.66
N SER A 29 -22.39 4.98 10.62
CA SER A 29 -22.43 3.52 10.77
C SER A 29 -21.23 2.90 10.07
N SER A 30 -20.29 2.48 10.91
CA SER A 30 -19.31 1.42 10.69
C SER A 30 -19.95 0.23 9.96
N SER A 31 -19.61 0.05 8.69
CA SER A 31 -19.89 -1.17 7.95
C SER A 31 -18.60 -2.00 7.88
N GLN A 32 -18.53 -2.97 8.79
CA GLN A 32 -17.64 -4.12 8.71
C GLN A 32 -17.88 -4.80 7.35
N SER A 33 -16.96 -4.60 6.40
CA SER A 33 -17.00 -5.25 5.09
C SER A 33 -15.97 -6.37 5.09
N THR A 34 -16.47 -7.58 5.18
CA THR A 34 -15.76 -8.83 4.93
C THR A 34 -15.22 -8.85 3.50
N SER A 35 -13.95 -9.26 3.42
CA SER A 35 -13.19 -9.68 2.25
C SER A 35 -13.98 -10.06 0.99
N THR A 36 -13.83 -9.24 -0.04
CA THR A 36 -13.49 -9.67 -1.40
C THR A 36 -12.81 -8.48 -2.05
N GLN A 37 -11.47 -8.50 -2.07
CA GLN A 37 -10.68 -7.47 -2.74
C GLN A 37 -10.90 -7.70 -4.23
N SER A 38 -11.93 -7.05 -4.78
CA SER A 38 -12.15 -6.99 -6.22
C SER A 38 -10.90 -6.37 -6.84
N VAL A 39 -10.26 -7.15 -7.71
CA VAL A 39 -9.22 -6.64 -8.60
C VAL A 39 -9.89 -5.53 -9.40
N ASN A 40 -9.57 -4.28 -9.05
CA ASN A 40 -10.25 -3.14 -9.59
C ASN A 40 -9.83 -3.03 -11.06
N ALA A 41 -10.76 -3.19 -12.00
CA ALA A 41 -10.48 -3.16 -13.44
C ALA A 41 -9.81 -1.84 -13.91
N LYS A 42 -9.78 -0.82 -13.04
CA LYS A 42 -9.06 0.45 -13.24
C LYS A 42 -7.55 0.41 -12.92
N GLU A 43 -7.03 -0.64 -12.29
CA GLU A 43 -5.60 -0.73 -11.93
C GLU A 43 -4.71 -1.03 -13.13
N GLY A 44 -5.22 -1.78 -14.12
CA GLY A 44 -4.47 -2.14 -15.33
C GLY A 44 -4.03 -0.93 -16.18
N PRO A 45 -4.92 0.03 -16.50
CA PRO A 45 -4.57 1.24 -17.24
C PRO A 45 -3.58 2.14 -16.47
N ALA A 46 -3.82 2.37 -15.18
CA ALA A 46 -2.99 3.24 -14.36
C ALA A 46 -1.54 2.71 -14.21
N LEU A 47 -1.39 1.39 -14.08
CA LEU A 47 -0.06 0.78 -14.03
C LEU A 47 0.68 0.94 -15.36
N LYS A 48 0.01 0.72 -16.50
CA LYS A 48 0.62 0.92 -17.83
C LYS A 48 1.06 2.36 -18.09
N GLU A 49 0.25 3.32 -17.66
CA GLU A 49 0.64 4.74 -17.72
C GLU A 49 1.87 5.01 -16.86
N LEU A 50 1.93 4.42 -15.66
CA LEU A 50 3.11 4.51 -14.81
C LEU A 50 4.34 3.91 -15.48
N GLU A 51 4.24 2.69 -16.05
CA GLU A 51 5.33 2.02 -16.79
C GLU A 51 5.91 2.92 -17.87
N ALA A 52 5.04 3.48 -18.72
CA ALA A 52 5.43 4.40 -19.77
C ALA A 52 6.13 5.65 -19.22
N LYS A 53 5.66 6.17 -18.09
CA LYS A 53 6.19 7.37 -17.44
C LYS A 53 7.57 7.14 -16.80
N VAL A 54 7.74 6.04 -16.06
CA VAL A 54 8.97 5.76 -15.29
C VAL A 54 9.98 4.91 -16.04
N GLY A 55 9.62 4.36 -17.20
CA GLY A 55 10.52 3.53 -18.01
C GLY A 55 10.83 2.18 -17.36
N ILE A 56 9.91 1.64 -16.57
CA ILE A 56 10.00 0.30 -15.97
C ILE A 56 8.91 -0.56 -16.57
N ALA A 57 9.26 -1.79 -16.97
CA ALA A 57 8.29 -2.83 -17.28
C ALA A 57 8.04 -3.65 -16.01
N PHE A 58 6.84 -3.58 -15.44
CA PHE A 58 6.53 -4.28 -14.21
C PHE A 58 6.16 -5.74 -14.47
N PRO A 59 6.46 -6.65 -13.53
CA PRO A 59 6.00 -8.03 -13.61
C PRO A 59 4.47 -8.15 -13.64
N THR A 60 3.97 -9.27 -14.14
CA THR A 60 2.54 -9.60 -14.08
C THR A 60 2.06 -9.63 -12.62
N ASN A 61 0.81 -9.19 -12.38
CA ASN A 61 0.18 -9.06 -11.05
C ASN A 61 0.80 -7.99 -10.14
N THR A 62 1.63 -7.11 -10.70
CA THR A 62 2.00 -5.86 -10.03
C THR A 62 0.76 -4.98 -9.83
N VAL A 63 0.68 -4.30 -8.70
CA VAL A 63 -0.39 -3.36 -8.39
C VAL A 63 0.18 -2.03 -7.96
N LEU A 64 -0.42 -0.95 -8.45
CA LEU A 64 -0.21 0.39 -7.93
C LEU A 64 -0.97 0.52 -6.61
N VAL A 65 -0.24 0.62 -5.51
CA VAL A 65 -0.79 0.65 -4.15
C VAL A 65 -1.24 2.05 -3.76
N ASN A 66 -0.42 3.06 -4.09
CA ASN A 66 -0.66 4.44 -3.73
C ASN A 66 0.02 5.39 -4.71
N SER A 67 -0.48 6.61 -4.81
CA SER A 67 0.13 7.68 -5.60
C SER A 67 -0.15 9.04 -4.96
N THR A 68 0.81 9.94 -4.99
CA THR A 68 0.68 11.32 -4.50
C THR A 68 1.42 12.28 -5.42
N ASP A 69 0.91 13.49 -5.54
CA ASP A 69 1.50 14.62 -6.26
C ASP A 69 2.18 15.63 -5.31
N GLY A 70 2.39 15.23 -4.05
CA GLY A 70 3.05 16.06 -3.05
C GLY A 70 2.17 17.15 -2.44
N GLY A 71 0.87 17.22 -2.77
CA GLY A 71 -0.13 18.02 -2.04
C GLY A 71 0.11 19.54 -2.02
N GLY A 72 0.99 20.07 -2.86
CA GLY A 72 1.26 21.50 -2.93
C GLY A 72 0.11 22.25 -3.58
N ARG A 73 -0.32 23.37 -2.98
CA ARG A 73 -1.23 24.37 -3.59
C ARG A 73 -0.68 24.99 -4.90
N ASP A 74 0.53 24.64 -5.28
CA ASP A 74 1.25 25.19 -6.40
C ASP A 74 1.67 24.07 -7.36
N ALA A 75 1.05 24.05 -8.55
CA ALA A 75 1.30 23.05 -9.59
C ALA A 75 2.76 23.04 -10.10
N SER A 76 3.57 24.03 -9.68
CA SER A 76 4.99 24.15 -10.05
C SER A 76 5.92 23.17 -9.33
N TYR A 77 5.50 22.52 -8.23
CA TYR A 77 6.41 21.68 -7.43
C TYR A 77 6.79 20.34 -8.04
N GLY A 78 6.07 19.83 -9.04
CA GLY A 78 6.53 18.76 -9.94
C GLY A 78 6.99 17.44 -9.30
N PHE A 79 6.70 17.23 -8.01
CA PHE A 79 7.04 16.02 -7.27
C PHE A 79 5.88 15.05 -7.37
N TYR A 80 6.17 13.83 -7.79
CA TYR A 80 5.21 12.74 -7.79
C TYR A 80 5.84 11.54 -7.12
N ALA A 81 5.06 10.80 -6.35
CA ALA A 81 5.49 9.54 -5.80
C ALA A 81 4.44 8.45 -5.98
N TRP A 82 4.90 7.23 -6.24
CA TRP A 82 4.08 6.04 -6.42
C TRP A 82 4.61 4.92 -5.56
N ALA A 83 3.70 4.18 -4.92
CA ALA A 83 4.01 2.95 -4.20
C ALA A 83 3.48 1.77 -5.00
N VAL A 84 4.34 0.83 -5.33
CA VAL A 84 4.05 -0.33 -6.17
C VAL A 84 4.37 -1.60 -5.39
N PHE A 85 3.46 -2.57 -5.44
CA PHE A 85 3.71 -3.90 -4.91
C PHE A 85 3.69 -4.91 -6.04
N SER A 86 4.69 -5.79 -6.09
CA SER A 86 4.74 -6.91 -7.02
C SER A 86 5.06 -8.21 -6.27
N PRO A 87 4.28 -9.29 -6.45
CA PRO A 87 4.64 -10.59 -5.89
C PRO A 87 5.88 -11.20 -6.56
N SER A 88 6.25 -10.71 -7.75
CA SER A 88 7.46 -11.14 -8.47
C SER A 88 8.58 -10.09 -8.38
N PRO A 89 9.86 -10.48 -8.51
CA PRO A 89 10.97 -9.56 -8.51
C PRO A 89 10.82 -8.44 -9.56
N ILE A 90 10.95 -7.18 -9.14
CA ILE A 90 11.01 -6.02 -10.04
C ILE A 90 12.47 -5.79 -10.44
N THR A 91 12.68 -5.59 -11.74
CA THR A 91 13.96 -5.10 -12.27
C THR A 91 13.92 -3.59 -12.35
N MET A 92 14.66 -2.91 -11.47
CA MET A 92 14.80 -1.45 -11.55
C MET A 92 15.84 -1.06 -12.61
N PRO A 93 15.71 0.11 -13.25
CA PRO A 93 16.75 0.63 -14.14
C PRO A 93 18.06 0.80 -13.37
N PRO A 94 19.23 0.52 -13.96
CA PRO A 94 20.50 0.61 -13.26
C PRO A 94 20.90 2.08 -13.01
N MET A 95 21.52 2.31 -11.87
CA MET A 95 22.07 3.60 -11.45
C MET A 95 23.31 3.92 -12.27
N LYS A 96 23.42 5.17 -12.75
CA LYS A 96 24.57 5.64 -13.54
C LYS A 96 25.74 6.17 -12.70
N ALA A 97 25.73 5.98 -11.39
CA ALA A 97 26.72 6.55 -10.48
C ALA A 97 28.08 5.82 -10.58
N VAL A 98 29.17 6.58 -10.51
CA VAL A 98 30.53 6.04 -10.57
C VAL A 98 30.78 5.11 -9.37
N GLY A 99 31.23 3.88 -9.64
CA GLY A 99 31.59 2.91 -8.60
C GLY A 99 30.40 2.16 -7.97
N VAL A 100 29.16 2.39 -8.44
CA VAL A 100 27.97 1.65 -7.99
C VAL A 100 27.68 0.50 -8.95
N LYS A 101 27.55 -0.72 -8.42
CA LYS A 101 27.14 -1.89 -9.19
C LYS A 101 25.62 -1.94 -9.27
N ASP A 102 25.06 -1.42 -10.36
CA ASP A 102 23.63 -1.31 -10.69
C ASP A 102 22.77 -0.56 -9.67
N TYR A 103 22.88 -0.85 -8.36
CA TYR A 103 22.08 -0.29 -7.28
C TYR A 103 22.93 0.05 -6.06
N LEU A 104 22.46 1.01 -5.26
CA LEU A 104 23.02 1.32 -3.94
C LEU A 104 22.25 0.57 -2.86
N ASN A 105 22.95 -0.19 -2.02
CA ASN A 105 22.34 -0.85 -0.86
C ASN A 105 21.97 0.17 0.21
N LEU A 106 20.80 0.00 0.83
CA LEU A 106 20.30 0.89 1.88
C LEU A 106 20.20 0.17 3.23
N PRO A 107 20.30 0.92 4.36
CA PRO A 107 19.98 0.38 5.68
C PRO A 107 18.55 -0.15 5.72
N LEU A 108 18.39 -1.44 6.05
CA LEU A 108 17.12 -2.13 5.89
C LEU A 108 16.01 -1.52 6.76
N GLU A 109 16.23 -1.38 8.06
CA GLU A 109 15.19 -1.00 9.03
C GLU A 109 14.53 0.35 8.70
N ASP A 110 15.32 1.39 8.49
CA ASP A 110 14.82 2.73 8.19
C ASP A 110 14.17 2.80 6.82
N THR A 111 14.70 2.05 5.84
CA THR A 111 14.13 1.99 4.50
C THR A 111 12.77 1.30 4.51
N VAL A 112 12.61 0.22 5.29
CA VAL A 112 11.30 -0.44 5.46
C VAL A 112 10.27 0.54 6.01
N LYS A 113 10.61 1.30 7.06
CA LYS A 113 9.70 2.28 7.65
C LYS A 113 9.27 3.33 6.63
N SER A 114 10.23 3.86 5.86
CA SER A 114 9.97 4.86 4.82
C SER A 114 9.06 4.33 3.71
N VAL A 115 9.41 3.19 3.10
CA VAL A 115 8.61 2.58 2.03
C VAL A 115 7.23 2.18 2.52
N GLN A 116 7.14 1.58 3.71
CA GLN A 116 5.87 1.14 4.28
C GLN A 116 4.90 2.30 4.53
N GLY A 117 5.40 3.49 4.87
CA GLY A 117 4.56 4.69 5.01
C GLY A 117 3.78 5.05 3.74
N MET A 118 4.32 4.69 2.57
CA MET A 118 3.67 4.90 1.27
C MET A 118 2.82 3.71 0.80
N MET A 119 2.98 2.52 1.41
CA MET A 119 2.27 1.28 1.05
C MET A 119 0.84 1.19 1.62
N GLY A 120 0.29 2.29 2.12
CA GLY A 120 -1.07 2.36 2.66
C GLY A 120 -1.27 1.39 3.84
N LYS A 121 -2.19 0.44 3.70
CA LYS A 121 -2.46 -0.58 4.73
C LYS A 121 -1.57 -1.82 4.63
N ARG A 122 -0.77 -1.96 3.56
CA ARG A 122 0.10 -3.13 3.37
C ARG A 122 1.29 -3.04 4.31
N LYS A 123 1.57 -4.13 5.00
CA LYS A 123 2.73 -4.25 5.88
C LYS A 123 3.88 -4.95 5.16
N ILE A 124 5.10 -4.51 5.43
CA ILE A 124 6.30 -5.19 4.94
C ILE A 124 6.85 -6.03 6.10
N SER A 125 6.60 -7.33 6.07
CA SER A 125 7.16 -8.28 7.04
C SER A 125 8.35 -9.01 6.47
N GLN A 126 9.34 -9.34 7.31
CA GLN A 126 10.51 -10.14 6.94
C GLN A 126 11.26 -9.58 5.73
N ALA A 127 11.47 -8.26 5.69
CA ALA A 127 12.29 -7.64 4.66
C ALA A 127 13.70 -8.27 4.66
N GLN A 128 14.24 -8.50 3.46
CA GLN A 128 15.52 -9.20 3.26
C GLN A 128 16.60 -8.26 2.75
N SER A 129 16.22 -7.31 1.89
CA SER A 129 17.14 -6.35 1.31
C SER A 129 16.42 -5.06 0.96
N ALA A 130 17.16 -3.96 0.99
CA ALA A 130 16.72 -2.66 0.51
C ALA A 130 17.78 -2.07 -0.39
N PHE A 131 17.38 -1.55 -1.55
CA PHE A 131 18.28 -0.92 -2.49
C PHE A 131 17.59 0.21 -3.23
N THR A 132 18.39 1.15 -3.71
CA THR A 132 17.92 2.29 -4.48
C THR A 132 18.65 2.41 -5.81
N SER A 133 17.92 2.95 -6.78
CA SER A 133 18.45 3.36 -8.07
C SER A 133 17.96 4.75 -8.41
N GLU A 134 18.80 5.50 -9.10
CA GLU A 134 18.42 6.76 -9.75
C GLU A 134 18.62 6.63 -11.25
N TRP A 135 17.60 7.00 -12.01
CA TRP A 135 17.64 6.95 -13.47
C TRP A 135 16.91 8.14 -14.08
N GLU A 136 17.14 8.36 -15.36
CA GLU A 136 16.46 9.40 -16.13
C GLU A 136 15.64 8.76 -17.24
N THR A 137 14.42 9.25 -17.42
CA THR A 137 13.59 8.95 -18.57
C THR A 137 12.58 10.07 -18.79
N ASN A 138 12.10 10.24 -20.02
CA ASN A 138 11.05 11.21 -20.36
C ASN A 138 11.31 12.64 -19.87
N GLY A 139 12.58 13.06 -19.75
CA GLY A 139 12.97 14.39 -19.28
C GLY A 139 12.92 14.60 -17.76
N TYR A 140 12.71 13.55 -16.97
CA TYR A 140 12.69 13.59 -15.51
C TYR A 140 13.76 12.68 -14.90
N THR A 141 14.16 13.00 -13.68
CA THR A 141 14.96 12.13 -12.83
C THR A 141 14.02 11.37 -11.90
N PHE A 142 14.23 10.06 -11.77
CA PHE A 142 13.48 9.22 -10.87
C PHE A 142 14.42 8.58 -9.85
N ARG A 143 13.91 8.41 -8.63
CA ARG A 143 14.53 7.58 -7.60
C ARG A 143 13.58 6.45 -7.25
N GLY A 144 14.05 5.22 -7.38
CA GLY A 144 13.36 4.03 -6.93
C GLY A 144 13.99 3.50 -5.66
N THR A 145 13.19 3.21 -4.65
CA THR A 145 13.60 2.57 -3.41
C THR A 145 12.82 1.27 -3.28
N LEU A 146 13.51 0.14 -3.45
CA LEU A 146 12.92 -1.18 -3.45
C LEU A 146 13.27 -1.91 -2.15
N VAL A 147 12.25 -2.44 -1.48
CA VAL A 147 12.38 -3.38 -0.38
C VAL A 147 11.87 -4.74 -0.83
N ARG A 148 12.72 -5.75 -0.74
CA ARG A 148 12.37 -7.14 -1.06
C ARG A 148 11.99 -7.89 0.19
N SER A 149 10.89 -8.64 0.13
CA SER A 149 10.50 -9.59 1.16
C SER A 149 10.01 -10.90 0.53
N PRO A 150 9.82 -11.98 1.31
CA PRO A 150 9.26 -13.23 0.81
C PRO A 150 7.89 -13.09 0.15
N GLN A 151 7.16 -12.02 0.47
CA GLN A 151 5.82 -11.76 -0.09
C GLN A 151 5.88 -11.02 -1.43
N GLY A 152 7.04 -10.45 -1.78
CA GLY A 152 7.22 -9.68 -3.00
C GLY A 152 8.08 -8.43 -2.80
N ASP A 153 8.19 -7.67 -3.89
CA ASP A 153 8.89 -6.39 -3.94
C ASP A 153 7.93 -5.24 -3.65
N HIS A 154 8.38 -4.34 -2.78
CA HIS A 154 7.70 -3.11 -2.38
C HIS A 154 8.54 -1.95 -2.89
N LEU A 155 8.09 -1.27 -3.93
CA LEU A 155 8.84 -0.22 -4.61
C LEU A 155 8.18 1.14 -4.38
N LEU A 156 8.94 2.07 -3.82
CA LEU A 156 8.62 3.49 -3.83
C LEU A 156 9.35 4.15 -5.00
N ILE A 157 8.62 4.87 -5.85
CA ILE A 157 9.18 5.64 -6.97
C ILE A 157 8.89 7.10 -6.73
N GLU A 158 9.91 7.94 -6.79
CA GLU A 158 9.81 9.39 -6.67
C GLU A 158 10.31 10.05 -7.95
N GLN A 159 9.57 11.05 -8.43
CA GLN A 159 9.93 11.85 -9.58
C GLN A 159 10.44 13.22 -9.14
N PHE A 160 11.54 13.64 -9.76
CA PHE A 160 12.14 14.95 -9.61
C PHE A 160 12.29 15.62 -10.98
N ARG A 161 12.13 16.95 -11.03
CA ARG A 161 12.52 17.72 -12.21
C ARG A 161 14.03 17.67 -12.36
N LYS A 162 14.49 17.52 -13.60
CA LYS A 162 15.90 17.71 -13.93
C LYS A 162 16.29 19.15 -13.59
N LYS A 163 17.36 19.31 -12.81
CA LYS A 163 17.93 20.64 -12.51
C LYS A 163 18.63 21.21 -13.73
#